data_AF-A0A0A8B4H7-F1
#
_entry.id   AF-A0A0A8B4H7-F1
#
_cell.length_a   1.000
_cell.length_b   1.000
_cell.length_c   1.000
_cell.angle_alpha   90.00
_cell.angle_beta   90.00
_cell.angle_gamma   90.00
#
_symmetry.space_group_name_H-M   'P 1'
#
loop_
_entity.id
_entity.type
_entity.pdbx_description
1 polymer ?
#
loop_
_entity_poly.entity_id
_entity_poly.type
_entity_poly.pdbx_seq_one_letter_code
_entity_poly.pdbx_strand_id
1 'polypeptide(L)'
;MTSDELLARAKRKLNITWSDEGTDARVRDAIDAARPRLAHLLGLDGGSALLEQGEELGLLMEAVFYAFNDAADEFAENYAADILRVRMKHEARDA
;
A
#
# COMPACT_ATOMS: atom_id res chain seq x y z
N MET A 1 -0.08 8.05 10.34
CA MET A 1 -0.74 8.95 9.39
C MET A 1 -2.24 8.86 9.66
N THR A 2 -3.04 9.88 9.38
CA THR A 2 -4.51 9.77 9.51
C THR A 2 -5.12 9.06 8.29
N SER A 3 -6.34 8.55 8.43
CA SER A 3 -7.05 7.92 7.29
C SER A 3 -7.22 8.90 6.11
N ASP A 4 -7.49 10.18 6.38
CA ASP A 4 -7.70 11.17 5.33
C ASP A 4 -6.39 11.59 4.65
N GLU A 5 -5.28 11.62 5.39
CA GLU A 5 -3.95 11.84 4.81
C GLU A 5 -3.55 10.69 3.86
N LEU A 6 -3.84 9.45 4.25
CA LEU A 6 -3.58 8.27 3.43
C LEU A 6 -4.45 8.27 2.17
N LEU A 7 -5.75 8.58 2.30
CA LEU A 7 -6.65 8.77 1.16
C LEU A 7 -6.13 9.86 0.21
N ALA A 8 -5.76 11.03 0.73
CA ALA A 8 -5.24 12.11 -0.10
C ALA A 8 -3.96 11.70 -0.85
N ARG A 9 -3.12 10.87 -0.24
CA ARG A 9 -1.90 10.36 -0.87
C ARG A 9 -2.18 9.33 -1.95
N ALA A 10 -3.11 8.41 -1.71
CA ALA A 10 -3.59 7.46 -2.70
C ALA A 10 -4.25 8.16 -3.90
N LYS A 11 -5.09 9.18 -3.66
CA LYS A 11 -5.69 9.99 -4.73
C LYS A 11 -4.64 10.65 -5.63
N ARG A 12 -3.58 11.22 -5.03
CA ARG A 12 -2.44 11.77 -5.81
C ARG A 12 -1.74 10.69 -6.62
N LYS A 13 -1.50 9.51 -6.05
CA LYS A 13 -0.90 8.36 -6.77
C LYS A 13 -1.75 7.91 -7.96
N LEU A 14 -3.07 7.96 -7.81
CA LEU A 14 -4.06 7.60 -8.84
C LEU A 14 -4.38 8.75 -9.82
N ASN A 15 -3.73 9.91 -9.70
CA ASN A 15 -4.05 11.12 -10.48
C ASN A 15 -5.53 11.58 -10.34
N ILE A 16 -6.16 11.31 -9.20
CA ILE A 16 -7.52 11.76 -8.90
C ILE A 16 -7.45 13.15 -8.26
N THR A 17 -7.95 14.16 -8.98
CA THR A 17 -7.90 15.57 -8.56
C THR A 17 -9.24 16.13 -8.08
N TRP A 18 -10.34 15.39 -8.25
CA TRP A 18 -11.68 15.81 -7.84
C TRP A 18 -12.07 15.27 -6.46
N SER A 19 -13.11 15.85 -5.88
CA SER A 19 -13.73 15.38 -4.63
C SER A 19 -15.08 14.78 -4.96
N ASP A 20 -15.23 13.47 -4.74
CA ASP A 20 -16.44 12.71 -5.00
C ASP A 20 -16.50 11.55 -4.01
N GLU A 21 -17.63 11.43 -3.30
CA GLU A 21 -17.78 10.43 -2.22
C GLU A 21 -17.66 9.00 -2.74
N GLY A 22 -18.18 8.71 -3.94
CA GLY A 22 -18.10 7.38 -4.54
C GLY A 22 -16.67 7.01 -4.92
N THR A 23 -15.95 7.95 -5.53
CA THR A 23 -14.52 7.80 -5.85
C THR A 23 -13.70 7.60 -4.58
N ASP A 24 -13.95 8.42 -3.55
CA ASP A 24 -13.24 8.33 -2.28
C ASP A 24 -13.49 7.00 -1.57
N ALA A 25 -14.71 6.47 -1.62
CA ALA A 25 -15.03 5.13 -1.11
C ALA A 25 -14.23 4.04 -1.84
N ARG A 26 -14.20 4.07 -3.18
CA ARG A 26 -13.42 3.11 -3.97
C ARG A 26 -11.92 3.15 -3.67
N VAL A 27 -11.36 4.34 -3.45
CA VAL A 27 -9.94 4.48 -3.09
C VAL A 27 -9.69 3.91 -1.68
N ARG A 28 -10.62 4.10 -0.73
CA ARG A 28 -10.55 3.47 0.59
C ARG A 28 -10.62 1.94 0.50
N ASP A 29 -11.52 1.39 -0.31
CA ASP A 29 -11.60 -0.07 -0.52
C ASP A 29 -10.28 -0.64 -1.07
N ALA A 30 -9.65 0.07 -2.00
CA ALA A 30 -8.33 -0.33 -2.53
C ALA A 30 -7.23 -0.29 -1.46
N ILE A 31 -7.24 0.72 -0.57
CA ILE A 31 -6.34 0.80 0.59
C ILE A 31 -6.57 -0.39 1.53
N ASP A 32 -7.81 -0.67 1.88
CA ASP A 32 -8.20 -1.72 2.82
C ASP A 32 -7.86 -3.13 2.27
N ALA A 33 -7.93 -3.32 0.95
CA ALA A 33 -7.48 -4.55 0.30
C ALA A 33 -5.94 -4.67 0.23
N ALA A 34 -5.25 -3.58 -0.13
CA ALA A 34 -3.81 -3.59 -0.35
C ALA A 34 -3.01 -3.73 0.96
N ARG A 35 -3.42 -3.04 2.03
CA ARG A 35 -2.68 -2.93 3.29
C ARG A 35 -2.37 -4.28 3.96
N PRO A 36 -3.35 -5.16 4.25
CA PRO A 36 -3.07 -6.43 4.92
C PRO A 36 -2.25 -7.38 4.04
N ARG A 37 -2.45 -7.34 2.71
CA ARG A 37 -1.68 -8.16 1.77
C ARG A 37 -0.21 -7.74 1.74
N LEU A 38 0.06 -6.43 1.65
CA LEU A 38 1.44 -5.94 1.67
C LEU A 38 2.10 -6.23 3.03
N ALA A 39 1.39 -6.04 4.14
CA ALA A 39 1.90 -6.38 5.47
C ALA A 39 2.41 -7.83 5.52
N HIS A 40 1.58 -8.77 5.06
CA HIS A 40 1.94 -10.17 4.99
C HIS A 40 3.19 -10.43 4.12
N LEU A 41 3.28 -9.79 2.94
CA LEU A 41 4.42 -9.93 2.04
C LEU A 41 5.72 -9.42 2.67
N LEU A 42 5.65 -8.36 3.47
CA LEU A 42 6.79 -7.76 4.18
C LEU A 42 7.12 -8.44 5.52
N GLY A 43 6.34 -9.43 5.96
CA GLY A 43 6.51 -10.07 7.26
C GLY A 43 6.09 -9.19 8.44
N LEU A 44 5.18 -8.24 8.22
CA LEU A 44 4.67 -7.31 9.22
C LEU A 44 3.24 -7.68 9.65
N ASP A 45 2.84 -7.23 10.84
CA ASP A 45 1.44 -7.26 11.26
C ASP A 45 0.57 -6.35 10.38
N GLY A 46 -0.65 -6.78 10.07
CA GLY A 46 -1.60 -6.03 9.24
C GLY A 46 -1.97 -4.64 9.79
N GLY A 47 -1.73 -4.41 11.08
CA GLY A 47 -1.91 -3.13 11.77
C GLY A 47 -0.67 -2.24 11.81
N SER A 48 0.48 -2.69 11.29
CA SER A 48 1.77 -2.05 11.48
C SER A 48 1.82 -0.62 10.95
N ALA A 49 2.19 0.32 11.81
CA ALA A 49 2.41 1.72 11.45
C ALA A 49 3.61 1.92 10.50
N LEU A 50 4.47 0.90 10.33
CA LEU A 50 5.60 0.95 9.40
C LEU A 50 5.13 1.07 7.95
N LEU A 51 3.96 0.50 7.61
CA LEU A 51 3.36 0.62 6.26
C LEU A 51 3.03 2.06 5.85
N GLU A 52 3.04 2.98 6.81
CA GLU A 52 2.73 4.39 6.61
C GLU A 52 3.99 5.28 6.58
N GLN A 53 5.17 4.67 6.41
CA GLN A 53 6.47 5.37 6.43
C GLN A 53 7.39 4.86 5.30
N GLY A 54 8.36 5.69 4.89
CA GLY A 54 9.50 5.26 4.10
C GLY A 54 9.18 4.48 2.82
N GLU A 55 9.90 3.37 2.64
CA GLU A 55 9.83 2.49 1.46
C GLU A 55 8.55 1.64 1.49
N GLU A 56 8.10 1.30 2.69
CA GLU A 56 6.90 0.54 2.98
C GLU A 56 5.65 1.32 2.51
N LEU A 57 5.61 2.63 2.77
CA LEU A 57 4.56 3.51 2.23
C LEU A 57 4.64 3.64 0.71
N GLY A 58 5.86 3.64 0.14
CA GLY A 58 6.05 3.61 -1.31
C GLY A 58 5.39 2.37 -1.92
N LEU A 59 5.72 1.19 -1.41
CA LEU A 59 5.12 -0.08 -1.81
C LEU A 59 3.61 -0.12 -1.56
N LEU A 60 3.12 0.49 -0.48
CA LEU A 60 1.68 0.59 -0.23
C LEU A 60 0.97 1.42 -1.31
N MET A 61 1.57 2.52 -1.77
CA MET A 61 0.98 3.32 -2.85
C MET A 61 0.96 2.56 -4.18
N GLU A 62 1.98 1.75 -4.47
CA GLU A 62 1.95 0.87 -5.63
C GLU A 62 0.88 -0.22 -5.48
N ALA A 63 0.81 -0.89 -4.33
CA ALA A 63 -0.21 -1.92 -4.08
C ALA A 63 -1.64 -1.36 -4.23
N VAL A 64 -1.89 -0.14 -3.72
CA VAL A 64 -3.17 0.57 -3.89
C VAL A 64 -3.45 0.88 -5.36
N PHE A 65 -2.45 1.32 -6.12
CA PHE A 65 -2.60 1.58 -7.56
C PHE A 65 -3.04 0.31 -8.31
N TYR A 66 -2.39 -0.82 -8.06
CA TYR A 66 -2.77 -2.09 -8.69
C TYR A 66 -4.14 -2.59 -8.23
N ALA A 67 -4.45 -2.49 -6.93
CA ALA A 67 -5.75 -2.88 -6.40
C ALA A 67 -6.90 -2.05 -6.98
N PHE A 68 -6.71 -0.73 -7.12
CA PHE A 68 -7.73 0.16 -7.70
C PHE A 68 -8.00 -0.12 -9.19
N ASN A 69 -7.00 -0.62 -9.91
CA ASN A 69 -7.08 -0.95 -11.34
C ASN A 69 -7.36 -2.44 -11.60
N ASP A 70 -7.86 -3.19 -10.61
CA ASP A 70 -8.19 -4.61 -10.71
C ASP A 70 -7.03 -5.51 -11.17
N ALA A 71 -5.78 -5.09 -10.91
CA ALA A 71 -4.54 -5.77 -11.32
C ALA A 71 -3.75 -6.28 -10.10
N ALA A 72 -4.42 -6.53 -8.99
CA ALA A 72 -3.74 -6.85 -7.73
C ALA A 72 -2.88 -8.12 -7.83
N ASP A 73 -3.25 -9.09 -8.66
CA ASP A 73 -2.50 -10.32 -8.93
C ASP A 73 -1.10 -10.04 -9.49
N GLU A 74 -0.92 -9.03 -10.35
CA GLU A 74 0.37 -8.68 -10.96
C GLU A 74 1.34 -7.95 -10.01
N PHE A 75 0.82 -7.28 -8.97
CA PHE A 75 1.64 -6.44 -8.07
C PHE A 75 2.82 -7.18 -7.45
N ALA A 76 2.59 -8.41 -6.95
CA ALA A 76 3.61 -9.17 -6.24
C ALA A 76 4.75 -9.62 -7.16
N GLU A 77 4.46 -9.82 -8.45
CA GLU A 77 5.46 -10.15 -9.46
C GLU A 77 6.28 -8.91 -9.84
N ASN A 78 5.59 -7.81 -10.17
CA ASN A 78 6.25 -6.58 -10.63
C ASN A 78 7.15 -5.92 -9.57
N TYR A 79 6.80 -6.07 -8.28
CA TYR A 79 7.56 -5.50 -7.16
C TYR A 79 8.31 -6.55 -6.32
N ALA A 80 8.46 -7.78 -6.82
CA ALA A 80 9.06 -8.89 -6.07
C ALA A 80 10.43 -8.53 -5.45
N ALA A 81 11.29 -7.84 -6.21
CA ALA A 81 12.62 -7.46 -5.76
C ALA A 81 12.58 -6.44 -4.60
N ASP A 82 11.70 -5.44 -4.68
CA ASP A 82 11.56 -4.43 -3.63
C ASP A 82 10.90 -5.01 -2.38
N ILE A 83 9.87 -5.84 -2.55
CA ILE A 83 9.22 -6.56 -1.46
C ILE A 83 10.23 -7.40 -0.70
N LEU A 84 11.05 -8.18 -1.40
CA LEU A 84 12.08 -9.01 -0.79
C LEU A 84 13.10 -8.17 -0.02
N ARG A 85 13.59 -7.08 -0.63
CA ARG A 85 14.56 -6.18 -0.02
C ARG A 85 14.02 -5.56 1.28
N VAL A 86 12.79 -5.06 1.26
CA VAL A 86 12.16 -4.44 2.45
C VAL A 86 11.85 -5.48 3.52
N ARG A 87 11.41 -6.69 3.13
CA ARG A 87 11.23 -7.80 4.06
C ARG A 87 12.55 -8.17 4.77
N MET A 88 13.64 -8.33 4.04
CA MET A 88 14.95 -8.65 4.62
C MET A 88 15.42 -7.57 5.61
N LYS A 89 15.13 -6.29 5.33
CA LYS A 89 15.39 -5.17 6.25
C LYS A 89 14.63 -5.33 7.57
N HIS A 90 13.38 -5.81 7.56
CA HIS A 90 12.62 -6.07 8.78
C HIS A 90 13.12 -7.32 9.51
N GLU A 91 13.36 -8.41 8.79
CA GLU A 91 13.89 -9.66 9.37
C GLU A 91 15.26 -9.43 10.05
N ALA A 92 16.13 -8.61 9.47
CA ALA A 92 17.42 -8.26 10.07
C ALA A 92 17.32 -7.32 11.29
N ARG A 93 16.23 -6.55 11.41
CA ARG A 93 15.99 -5.68 12.56
C ARG A 93 15.48 -6.48 13.77
N ASP A 94 14.73 -7.55 13.49
CA ASP A 94 14.07 -8.36 14.51
C ASP A 94 14.93 -9.57 14.95
N ALA A 95 16.15 -9.72 14.40
CA ALA A 95 17.15 -10.73 14.73
C ALA A 95 18.18 -10.25 15.76
#